data_AF-A0A2E9ILD4-F1
#
_entry.id   AF-A0A2E9ILD4-F1
#
_cell.length_a   1.000
_cell.length_b   1.000
_cell.length_c   1.000
_cell.angle_alpha   90.00
_cell.angle_beta   90.00
_cell.angle_gamma   90.00
#
_symmetry.space_group_name_H-M   'P 1'
#
loop_
_entity.id
_entity.type
_entity.pdbx_description
1 polymer ?
#
loop_
_entity_poly.entity_id
_entity_poly.type
_entity_poly.pdbx_seq_one_letter_code
_entity_poly.pdbx_strand_id
1 'polypeptide(L)'
;MYLPPCKSFLKKRFKNFANNSTAQMWALINTYFDHEYYFDSNPDLHEKYKKNEFDDLWSHYIFNGWEEGRFPFDVQVDEIFYNENYPDASMFNGTPQEHFVKHGYKEGRLPYLFNLDLQDYKKKLFIINPREKLPSSNKEMYQHYKDAGYHLLII
;
A
#
# COMPACT_ATOMS: atom_id res chain seq x y z
N MET A 1 8.97 -0.72 4.05
CA MET A 1 8.13 -1.93 3.95
C MET A 1 7.02 -1.63 2.96
N TYR A 2 6.68 -2.50 2.02
CA TYR A 2 5.70 -2.14 0.98
C TYR A 2 4.28 -2.25 1.53
N LEU A 3 3.48 -1.23 1.25
CA LEU A 3 2.05 -1.24 1.55
C LEU A 3 1.32 -1.65 0.28
N PRO A 4 0.48 -2.70 0.31
CA PRO A 4 -0.37 -3.00 -0.83
C PRO A 4 -1.32 -1.81 -1.03
N PRO A 5 -1.59 -1.38 -2.27
CA PRO A 5 -2.48 -0.27 -2.52
C PRO A 5 -3.91 -0.67 -2.13
N CYS A 6 -4.71 0.27 -1.64
CA CYS A 6 -6.09 -0.07 -1.29
C CYS A 6 -6.93 -0.40 -2.54
N LYS A 7 -7.97 -1.21 -2.35
CA LYS A 7 -8.86 -1.65 -3.43
C LYS A 7 -9.57 -0.49 -4.15
N SER A 8 -10.01 0.55 -3.43
CA SER A 8 -10.68 1.72 -4.02
C SER A 8 -9.77 2.46 -4.98
N PHE A 9 -8.51 2.66 -4.59
CA PHE A 9 -7.49 3.29 -5.41
C PHE A 9 -7.26 2.49 -6.71
N LEU A 10 -7.06 1.18 -6.60
CA LEU A 10 -6.79 0.30 -7.73
C LEU A 10 -7.94 0.27 -8.74
N LYS A 11 -9.18 0.20 -8.26
CA LYS A 11 -10.39 0.26 -9.10
C LYS A 11 -10.51 1.56 -9.89
N LYS A 12 -10.13 2.69 -9.28
CA LYS A 12 -10.20 4.01 -9.92
C LYS A 12 -9.12 4.17 -11.01
N ARG A 13 -7.91 3.65 -10.78
CA ARG A 13 -6.76 3.89 -11.65
C ARG A 13 -6.61 2.86 -12.78
N PHE A 14 -7.02 1.61 -12.56
CA PHE A 14 -6.80 0.52 -13.50
C PHE A 14 -8.11 -0.15 -13.89
N LYS A 15 -8.58 0.16 -15.11
CA LYS A 15 -9.85 -0.30 -15.69
C LYS A 15 -10.06 -1.82 -15.64
N ASN A 16 -8.98 -2.60 -15.51
CA ASN A 16 -8.99 -4.07 -15.45
C ASN A 16 -8.29 -4.67 -14.22
N PHE A 17 -7.76 -3.88 -13.29
CA PHE A 17 -7.03 -4.44 -12.15
C PHE A 17 -7.93 -5.31 -11.29
N ALA A 18 -9.18 -4.88 -11.07
CA ALA A 18 -10.20 -5.67 -10.38
C ALA A 18 -10.43 -7.05 -11.02
N ASN A 19 -10.13 -7.21 -12.31
CA ASN A 19 -10.31 -8.44 -13.08
C ASN A 19 -8.98 -9.22 -13.29
N ASN A 20 -7.86 -8.75 -12.71
CA ASN A 20 -6.55 -9.40 -12.80
C ASN A 20 -6.15 -9.98 -11.43
N SER A 21 -6.75 -11.12 -11.09
CA SER A 21 -6.53 -11.83 -9.82
C SER A 21 -5.09 -12.28 -9.63
N THR A 22 -4.37 -12.61 -10.70
CA THR A 22 -2.95 -13.01 -10.64
C THR A 22 -2.06 -11.88 -10.15
N ALA A 23 -2.23 -10.67 -10.68
CA ALA A 23 -1.46 -9.50 -10.25
C ALA A 23 -1.79 -9.10 -8.80
N GLN A 24 -3.08 -9.16 -8.43
CA GLN A 24 -3.53 -8.94 -7.05
C GLN A 24 -2.86 -9.92 -6.08
N MET A 25 -2.99 -11.22 -6.37
CA MET A 25 -2.48 -12.27 -5.49
C MET A 25 -0.96 -12.23 -5.37
N TRP A 26 -0.24 -11.95 -6.46
CA TRP A 26 1.21 -11.82 -6.44
C TRP A 26 1.68 -10.64 -5.57
N ALA A 27 1.05 -9.46 -5.68
CA ALA A 27 1.40 -8.30 -4.86
C ALA A 27 1.14 -8.56 -3.36
N LEU A 28 0.05 -9.26 -3.07
CA LEU A 28 -0.28 -9.61 -1.69
C LEU A 28 0.66 -10.69 -1.15
N ILE A 29 1.07 -11.70 -1.92
CA ILE A 29 2.05 -12.72 -1.49
C ILE A 29 3.41 -12.12 -1.10
N ASN A 30 3.81 -11.01 -1.73
CA ASN A 30 5.07 -10.33 -1.44
C ASN A 30 4.95 -9.24 -0.35
N THR A 31 3.74 -9.02 0.17
CA THR A 31 3.50 -8.08 1.26
C THR A 31 3.99 -8.70 2.58
N TYR A 32 4.74 -7.92 3.37
CA TYR A 32 5.06 -8.32 4.73
C TYR A 32 3.77 -8.44 5.56
N PHE A 33 3.66 -9.45 6.41
CA PHE A 33 2.48 -9.69 7.23
C PHE A 33 2.89 -9.95 8.67
N ASP A 34 2.40 -9.09 9.57
CA ASP A 34 2.49 -9.27 11.00
C ASP A 34 1.14 -9.80 11.50
N HIS A 35 1.06 -11.12 11.62
CA HIS A 35 -0.15 -11.80 12.08
C HIS A 35 -0.57 -11.41 13.51
N GLU A 36 0.36 -11.04 14.38
CA GLU A 36 0.03 -10.63 15.75
C GLU A 36 -0.62 -9.25 15.76
N TYR A 37 -0.01 -8.29 15.05
CA TYR A 37 -0.61 -6.97 14.84
C TYR A 37 -1.98 -7.09 14.17
N TYR A 38 -2.07 -7.92 13.12
CA TYR A 38 -3.30 -8.09 12.37
C TYR A 38 -4.41 -8.67 13.24
N PHE A 39 -4.10 -9.66 14.08
CA PHE A 39 -5.06 -10.16 15.05
C PHE A 39 -5.48 -9.08 16.05
N ASP A 40 -4.52 -8.42 16.70
CA ASP A 40 -4.79 -7.44 17.76
C ASP A 40 -5.60 -6.22 17.25
N SER A 41 -5.33 -5.79 16.01
CA SER A 41 -5.97 -4.62 15.39
C SER A 41 -7.37 -4.91 14.84
N ASN A 42 -7.81 -6.17 14.85
CA ASN A 42 -9.06 -6.61 14.25
C ASN A 42 -9.88 -7.46 15.24
N PRO A 43 -10.60 -6.82 16.19
CA PRO A 43 -11.30 -7.52 17.26
C PRO A 43 -12.35 -8.54 16.79
N ASP A 44 -12.94 -8.33 15.61
CA ASP A 44 -13.91 -9.25 15.02
C ASP A 44 -13.30 -10.63 14.67
N LEU A 45 -11.98 -10.71 14.53
CA LEU A 45 -11.28 -11.97 14.27
C LEU A 45 -11.10 -12.82 15.53
N HIS A 46 -11.22 -12.23 16.73
CA HIS A 46 -10.90 -12.90 18.01
C HIS A 46 -11.84 -14.05 18.35
N GLU A 47 -13.06 -14.05 17.82
CA GLU A 47 -14.03 -15.12 18.02
C GLU A 47 -13.76 -16.34 17.13
N LYS A 48 -13.09 -16.15 15.98
CA LYS A 48 -12.95 -17.15 14.93
C LYS A 48 -11.53 -17.72 14.82
N TYR A 49 -10.53 -16.93 15.17
CA TYR A 49 -9.12 -17.25 14.99
C TYR A 49 -8.36 -17.13 16.30
N LYS A 50 -7.14 -17.66 16.34
CA LYS A 50 -6.18 -17.44 17.42
C LYS A 50 -4.99 -16.64 16.92
N LYS A 51 -4.38 -15.89 17.85
CA LYS A 51 -3.24 -15.02 17.56
C LYS A 51 -2.07 -15.71 16.84
N ASN A 52 -1.83 -17.00 17.12
CA ASN A 52 -0.74 -17.77 16.54
C ASN A 52 -1.12 -18.55 15.25
N GLU A 53 -2.33 -18.38 14.72
CA GLU A 53 -2.80 -19.03 13.49
C GLU A 53 -2.39 -18.22 12.26
N PHE A 54 -1.08 -18.19 11.96
CA PHE A 54 -0.51 -17.39 10.87
C PHE A 54 -1.21 -17.63 9.53
N ASP A 55 -1.36 -18.89 9.10
CA ASP A 55 -1.90 -19.24 7.78
C ASP A 55 -3.38 -18.82 7.61
N ASP A 56 -4.18 -18.93 8.66
CA ASP A 56 -5.59 -18.56 8.65
C ASP A 56 -5.78 -17.04 8.65
N LEU A 57 -5.00 -16.32 9.46
CA LEU A 57 -4.99 -14.86 9.48
C LEU A 57 -4.47 -14.27 8.17
N TRP A 58 -3.43 -14.89 7.60
CA TRP A 58 -2.92 -14.51 6.29
C TRP A 58 -3.95 -14.74 5.20
N SER A 59 -4.58 -15.92 5.18
CA SER A 59 -5.67 -16.22 4.26
C SER A 59 -6.81 -15.21 4.38
N HIS A 60 -7.20 -14.85 5.60
CA HIS A 60 -8.20 -13.81 5.83
C HIS A 60 -7.77 -12.47 5.21
N TYR A 61 -6.52 -12.07 5.41
CA TYR A 61 -5.99 -10.85 4.82
C TYR A 61 -6.05 -10.87 3.30
N ILE A 62 -5.54 -11.93 2.66
CA ILE A 62 -5.47 -12.08 1.20
C ILE A 62 -6.86 -12.02 0.55
N PHE A 63 -7.85 -12.69 1.14
CA PHE A 63 -9.17 -12.81 0.51
C PHE A 63 -10.15 -11.72 0.91
N ASN A 64 -10.01 -11.12 2.10
CA ASN A 64 -10.96 -10.14 2.63
C ASN A 64 -10.29 -8.87 3.15
N GLY A 65 -9.27 -9.02 4.00
CA GLY A 65 -8.76 -7.91 4.82
C GLY A 65 -8.26 -6.69 4.04
N TRP A 66 -7.49 -6.90 2.97
CA TRP A 66 -7.01 -5.79 2.15
C TRP A 66 -8.14 -5.06 1.42
N GLU A 67 -9.21 -5.79 1.06
CA GLU A 67 -10.40 -5.22 0.42
C GLU A 67 -11.23 -4.38 1.39
N GLU A 68 -11.26 -4.80 2.65
CA GLU A 68 -11.89 -4.08 3.76
C GLU A 68 -11.05 -2.88 4.24
N GLY A 69 -9.82 -2.76 3.75
CA GLY A 69 -8.88 -1.69 4.11
C GLY A 69 -8.16 -1.93 5.44
N ARG A 70 -8.03 -3.19 5.87
CA ARG A 70 -7.23 -3.58 7.04
C ARG A 70 -5.74 -3.50 6.70
N PHE A 71 -4.91 -3.21 7.69
CA PHE A 71 -3.46 -3.14 7.53
C PHE A 71 -2.81 -4.47 7.94
N PRO A 72 -1.87 -5.01 7.15
CA PRO A 72 -1.20 -6.28 7.44
C PRO A 72 -0.10 -6.16 8.50
N PHE A 73 0.27 -4.94 8.89
CA PHE A 73 1.29 -4.60 9.89
C PHE A 73 1.11 -3.15 10.35
N ASP A 74 1.78 -2.75 11.42
CA ASP A 74 1.75 -1.38 11.92
C ASP A 74 2.46 -0.41 10.95
N VAL A 75 1.71 0.57 10.44
CA VAL A 75 2.19 1.48 9.41
C VAL A 75 2.59 2.81 10.04
N GLN A 76 3.88 3.05 10.15
CA GLN A 76 4.39 4.34 10.63
C GLN A 76 4.23 5.42 9.55
N VAL A 77 3.83 6.64 9.93
CA VAL A 77 3.74 7.82 9.04
C VAL A 77 4.89 8.78 9.33
N ASP A 78 5.62 9.16 8.29
CA ASP A 78 6.56 10.29 8.32
C ASP A 78 5.76 11.59 8.19
N GLU A 79 5.57 12.28 9.32
CA GLU A 79 4.75 13.50 9.38
C GLU A 79 5.27 14.63 8.48
N ILE A 80 6.59 14.76 8.34
CA ILE A 80 7.19 15.82 7.51
C ILE A 80 6.84 15.53 6.04
N PHE A 81 7.17 14.32 5.59
CA PHE A 81 6.83 13.88 4.23
C PHE A 81 5.33 14.01 3.95
N TYR A 82 4.50 13.56 4.89
CA TYR A 82 3.06 13.51 4.72
C TYR A 82 2.48 14.93 4.57
N ASN A 83 2.83 15.85 5.47
CA ASN A 83 2.31 17.22 5.43
C ASN A 83 2.80 18.00 4.20
N GLU A 84 4.04 17.79 3.76
CA GLU A 84 4.59 18.44 2.56
C GLU A 84 3.91 17.97 1.27
N ASN A 85 3.56 16.67 1.18
CA ASN A 85 2.97 16.09 -0.03
C ASN A 85 1.45 16.12 -0.05
N TYR A 86 0.82 16.26 1.12
CA TYR A 86 -0.63 16.25 1.31
C TYR A 86 -1.11 17.45 2.12
N PRO A 87 -0.97 18.69 1.63
CA PRO A 87 -1.36 19.88 2.39
C PRO A 87 -2.84 19.90 2.74
N ASP A 88 -3.70 19.24 1.97
CA ASP A 88 -5.12 19.11 2.28
C ASP A 88 -5.40 18.21 3.50
N ALA A 89 -4.49 17.27 3.79
CA ALA A 89 -4.56 16.46 5.01
C ALA A 89 -4.33 17.30 6.28
N SER A 90 -3.69 18.46 6.19
CA SER A 90 -3.53 19.36 7.35
C SER A 90 -4.85 20.00 7.80
N MET A 91 -5.91 19.92 6.98
CA MET A 91 -7.26 20.38 7.33
C MET A 91 -8.03 19.33 8.15
N PHE A 92 -7.49 18.11 8.26
CA PHE A 92 -8.05 17.06 9.11
C PHE A 92 -7.78 17.39 10.58
N ASN A 93 -8.82 17.29 11.42
CA ASN A 93 -8.67 17.48 12.86
C ASN A 93 -8.10 16.21 13.50
N GLY A 94 -6.77 16.07 13.48
CA GLY A 94 -6.02 14.95 14.02
C GLY A 94 -4.58 14.92 13.51
N THR A 95 -3.87 13.83 13.78
CA THR A 95 -2.48 13.64 13.33
C THR A 95 -2.40 13.11 11.89
N PRO A 96 -1.26 13.27 11.20
CA PRO A 96 -1.02 12.61 9.91
C PRO A 96 -1.22 11.09 9.96
N GLN A 97 -0.83 10.46 11.07
CA GLN A 97 -1.06 9.05 11.35
C GLN A 97 -2.55 8.71 11.32
N GLU A 98 -3.37 9.46 12.04
CA GLU A 98 -4.83 9.26 12.09
C GLU A 98 -5.49 9.51 10.73
N HIS A 99 -5.07 10.57 10.03
CA HIS A 99 -5.56 10.85 8.69
C HIS A 99 -5.23 9.72 7.72
N PHE A 100 -3.99 9.23 7.74
CA PHE A 100 -3.55 8.17 6.85
C PHE A 100 -4.37 6.89 7.05
N VAL A 101 -4.53 6.45 8.29
CA VAL A 101 -5.30 5.26 8.64
C VAL A 101 -6.78 5.39 8.24
N LYS A 102 -7.40 6.56 8.46
CA LYS A 102 -8.84 6.77 8.19
C LYS A 102 -9.15 7.05 6.72
N HIS A 103 -8.27 7.78 6.03
CA HIS A 103 -8.50 8.38 4.71
C HIS A 103 -7.37 8.12 3.75
N GLY A 104 -6.14 8.47 4.13
CA GLY A 104 -4.99 8.50 3.22
C GLY A 104 -4.74 7.17 2.51
N TYR A 105 -4.83 6.05 3.21
CA TYR A 105 -4.66 4.73 2.61
C TYR A 105 -5.71 4.44 1.53
N LYS A 106 -7.00 4.74 1.81
CA LYS A 106 -8.14 4.57 0.87
C LYS A 106 -8.06 5.50 -0.34
N GLU A 107 -7.37 6.62 -0.18
CA GLU A 107 -7.10 7.60 -1.22
C GLU A 107 -5.84 7.25 -2.04
N GLY A 108 -5.06 6.25 -1.60
CA GLY A 108 -3.82 5.82 -2.25
C GLY A 108 -2.62 6.71 -1.93
N ARG A 109 -2.67 7.47 -0.83
CA ARG A 109 -1.53 8.25 -0.33
C ARG A 109 -0.48 7.32 0.25
N LEU A 110 0.76 7.79 0.33
CA LEU A 110 1.81 7.13 1.08
C LEU A 110 2.04 7.74 2.44
N PRO A 111 2.42 6.91 3.42
CA PRO A 111 2.79 7.38 4.74
C PRO A 111 4.24 7.88 4.82
N TYR A 112 5.12 7.49 3.90
CA TYR A 112 6.52 7.90 3.88
C TYR A 112 7.13 7.82 2.47
N LEU A 113 8.23 8.54 2.27
CA LEU A 113 9.07 8.35 1.08
C LEU A 113 9.82 7.03 1.20
N PHE A 114 9.58 6.12 0.26
CA PHE A 114 10.44 4.94 0.13
C PHE A 114 11.85 5.39 -0.26
N ASN A 115 12.88 4.82 0.36
CA ASN A 115 14.25 4.92 -0.16
C ASN A 115 14.31 4.14 -1.47
N LEU A 116 13.99 4.83 -2.56
CA LEU A 116 13.91 4.28 -3.90
C LEU A 116 15.24 4.51 -4.60
N ASP A 117 15.95 3.43 -4.83
CA ASP A 117 17.04 3.41 -5.78
C ASP A 117 16.48 3.37 -7.21
N LEU A 118 17.06 4.15 -8.12
CA LEU A 118 16.61 4.24 -9.51
C LEU A 118 16.66 2.89 -10.24
N GLN A 119 17.68 2.05 -9.99
CA GLN A 119 17.78 0.76 -10.65
C GLN A 119 16.74 -0.22 -10.12
N ASP A 120 16.53 -0.23 -8.81
CA ASP A 120 15.45 -1.00 -8.19
C ASP A 120 14.08 -0.57 -8.73
N TYR A 121 13.85 0.74 -8.84
CA TYR A 121 12.63 1.31 -9.43
C TYR A 121 12.39 0.81 -10.86
N LYS A 122 13.41 0.90 -11.71
CA LYS A 122 13.32 0.50 -13.12
C LYS A 122 13.00 -0.99 -13.27
N LYS A 123 13.63 -1.85 -12.45
CA LYS A 123 13.35 -3.30 -12.45
C LYS A 123 11.89 -3.57 -12.12
N LYS A 124 11.38 -2.94 -11.07
CA LYS A 124 10.00 -3.11 -10.63
C LYS A 124 8.99 -2.60 -11.65
N LEU A 125 9.22 -1.40 -12.18
CA LEU A 125 8.39 -0.83 -13.21
C LEU A 125 8.34 -1.70 -14.46
N PHE A 126 9.48 -2.25 -14.88
CA PHE A 126 9.53 -3.16 -16.02
C PHE A 126 8.73 -4.45 -15.80
N ILE A 127 8.78 -5.02 -14.60
CA ILE A 127 7.99 -6.22 -14.26
C ILE A 127 6.49 -5.93 -14.31
N ILE A 128 6.06 -4.78 -13.75
CA ILE A 128 4.65 -4.41 -13.65
C ILE A 128 4.09 -3.93 -14.99
N ASN A 129 4.88 -3.15 -15.73
CA ASN A 129 4.48 -2.56 -17.00
C ASN A 129 5.68 -2.52 -17.98
N PRO A 130 5.96 -3.64 -18.67
CA PRO A 130 7.13 -3.76 -19.56
C PRO A 130 7.17 -2.78 -20.73
N ARG A 131 6.02 -2.13 -21.03
CA ARG A 131 5.87 -1.18 -22.14
C ARG A 131 6.03 0.28 -21.69
N GLU A 132 6.11 0.54 -20.38
CA GLU A 132 6.25 1.88 -19.83
C GLU A 132 7.64 2.46 -20.12
N LYS A 133 7.73 3.77 -20.33
CA LYS A 133 9.03 4.44 -20.44
C LYS A 133 9.69 4.48 -19.07
N LEU A 134 10.83 3.80 -18.92
CA LEU A 134 11.57 3.79 -17.67
C LEU A 134 12.21 5.17 -17.39
N PRO A 135 12.18 5.67 -16.15
CA PRO A 135 12.86 6.92 -15.78
C PRO A 135 14.37 6.78 -15.92
N SER A 136 15.02 7.85 -16.34
CA SER A 136 16.48 7.91 -16.56
C SER A 136 17.25 8.59 -15.43
N SER A 137 16.57 9.26 -14.50
CA SER A 137 17.16 9.97 -13.37
C SER A 137 16.28 9.86 -12.11
N ASN A 138 16.85 10.14 -10.94
CA ASN A 138 16.07 10.22 -9.69
C ASN A 138 14.94 11.25 -9.79
N LYS A 139 15.18 12.39 -10.47
CA LYS A 139 14.15 13.41 -10.68
C LYS A 139 12.99 12.88 -11.53
N GLU A 140 13.30 12.21 -12.63
CA GLU A 140 12.26 11.57 -13.47
C GLU A 140 11.56 10.43 -12.73
N MET A 141 12.30 9.67 -11.93
CA MET A 141 11.72 8.62 -11.09
C MET A 141 10.73 9.21 -10.10
N TYR A 142 11.09 10.26 -9.37
CA TYR A 142 10.18 10.93 -8.45
C TYR A 142 8.99 11.57 -9.16
N GLN A 143 9.20 12.17 -10.33
CA GLN A 143 8.11 12.76 -11.10
C GLN A 143 7.15 11.68 -11.62
N HIS A 144 7.69 10.61 -12.21
CA HIS A 144 6.93 9.45 -12.62
C HIS A 144 6.17 8.81 -11.45
N TYR A 145 6.82 8.75 -10.28
CA TYR A 145 6.24 8.28 -9.04
C TYR A 145 5.12 9.19 -8.51
N LYS A 146 5.16 10.50 -8.76
CA LYS A 146 4.05 11.42 -8.47
C LYS A 146 2.91 11.30 -9.49
N ASP A 147 3.23 11.13 -10.77
CA ASP A 147 2.28 11.19 -11.89
C ASP A 147 1.54 9.87 -12.15
N ALA A 148 2.29 8.77 -12.21
CA ALA A 148 1.71 7.43 -12.17
C ALA A 148 1.08 7.15 -10.80
N GLY A 149 1.47 7.98 -9.82
CA GLY A 149 1.31 7.89 -8.38
C GLY A 149 2.10 6.75 -7.77
N TYR A 150 2.13 6.75 -6.45
CA TYR A 150 3.04 6.06 -5.55
C TYR A 150 3.13 4.51 -5.65
N HIS A 151 2.52 3.92 -6.68
CA HIS A 151 2.07 2.53 -6.77
C HIS A 151 2.85 1.67 -7.77
N LEU A 152 3.75 2.23 -8.57
CA LEU A 152 4.60 1.45 -9.49
C LEU A 152 5.72 0.66 -8.80
N LEU A 153 5.79 0.78 -7.48
CA LEU A 153 6.81 0.17 -6.63
C LEU A 153 6.24 -0.79 -5.62
N ILE A 154 4.95 -1.08 -5.74
CA ILE A 154 4.31 -2.13 -4.99
C ILE A 154 4.59 -3.43 -5.75
N ILE A 155 5.82 -3.89 -5.57
CA ILE A 155 6.22 -5.29 -5.66
C ILE A 155 6.49 -5.71 -4.22
#